data_AF-A0A1Q6DPY9-F1
#
_entry.id   AF-A0A1Q6DPY9-F1
#
_cell.length_a   1.000
_cell.length_b   1.000
_cell.length_c   1.000
_cell.angle_alpha   90.00
_cell.angle_beta   90.00
_cell.angle_gamma   90.00
#
_symmetry.space_group_name_H-M   'P 1'
#
loop_
_entity.id
_entity.type
_entity.pdbx_description
1 polymer ?
#
loop_
_entity_poly.entity_id
_entity_poly.type
_entity_poly.pdbx_seq_one_letter_code
_entity_poly.pdbx_strand_id
1 'polypeptide(L)'
;MPADERVRITFRRVFVRRDADTFGSGEWYFHASVDGTNVGERSRIFNAVEQRFINFEPAQWRAEVNVRDGHEIHLRFAAYDEDVINDDHLGTIDVNLTPLRQGTWRRSTGYYTVEWTVELSVLGRFARHTPPTIFATRQHHGSVTCTTVSGATHEARFELCPVRPVPPDGSLPSRPPLSPSAALLPAQRCTDLNVIAPGDNINIIPNPAVIPILAAVEATNQTAARIEFTYYHPGSLNFTDDDPRLEWSVVSVAGGGAVDFVGRPRGRRVLVYGTHEGEVRLEVRFQGALFAQYRALVRSIRQIPFRANILNGPGRSSQPRATPDNVRAHLDIVNRILRQAALELVPDTNTTRTHSARATDHDGIFRISVTAGRTRRIADTGFAVATRLNYRRGVFNFAYIHSDAGGNLGAATDYPANGAGATITDNGSPSTSWILPSGVDPDGAAGTVTMNLLAARERNTGTYPQLAAMYVTDANGDPANAAAQFTYAGTIAHELGHVLALGHRVEGVPESAPGAGDQRDMTAADAPAALVAGGIFWDGLLVPPGENVMHWINPTTQAQDFDIIQARAMHQSPVVPP
;
A
#
# COMPACT_ATOMS: atom_id res chain seq x y z
N MET A 1 6.05 16.96 30.32
CA MET A 1 5.82 18.37 30.69
C MET A 1 7.00 19.16 30.14
N PRO A 2 6.80 20.32 29.50
CA PRO A 2 7.90 21.14 28.99
C PRO A 2 8.86 21.49 30.13
N ALA A 3 10.13 21.66 29.79
CA ALA A 3 11.16 21.95 30.78
C ALA A 3 10.94 23.29 31.50
N ASP A 4 10.05 24.20 31.13
CA ASP A 4 10.06 25.56 31.70
C ASP A 4 8.70 26.07 32.20
N GLU A 5 7.90 25.22 32.86
CA GLU A 5 6.67 25.68 33.51
C GLU A 5 7.00 26.54 34.74
N ARG A 6 6.68 27.84 34.64
CA ARG A 6 6.79 28.81 35.75
C ARG A 6 5.43 29.34 36.12
N VAL A 7 5.22 29.59 37.40
CA VAL A 7 4.04 30.33 37.90
C VAL A 7 4.47 31.62 38.55
N ARG A 8 3.64 32.65 38.39
CA ARG A 8 3.74 33.93 39.07
C ARG A 8 2.78 33.92 40.26
N ILE A 9 3.33 34.16 41.43
CA ILE A 9 2.58 34.43 42.66
C ILE A 9 2.62 35.92 42.90
N THR A 10 1.46 36.55 43.10
CA THR A 10 1.36 37.99 43.37
C THR A 10 0.48 38.21 44.60
N PHE A 11 1.05 38.77 45.67
CA PHE A 11 0.25 39.25 46.81
C PHE A 11 -0.42 40.56 46.40
N ARG A 12 -1.75 40.62 46.47
CA ARG A 12 -2.53 41.74 45.95
C ARG A 12 -2.85 42.77 47.02
N ARG A 13 -3.34 42.30 48.17
CA ARG A 13 -3.86 43.18 49.22
C ARG A 13 -4.05 42.44 50.52
N VAL A 14 -4.11 43.21 51.61
CA VAL A 14 -4.46 42.78 52.95
C VAL A 14 -5.72 43.50 53.38
N PHE A 15 -6.73 42.77 53.84
CA PHE A 15 -7.88 43.33 54.54
C PHE A 15 -7.60 43.35 56.04
N VAL A 16 -7.60 44.55 56.63
CA VAL A 16 -7.37 44.76 58.07
C VAL A 16 -8.67 44.44 58.80
N ARG A 17 -8.67 43.38 59.61
CA ARG A 17 -9.83 42.95 60.41
C ARG A 17 -9.87 43.64 61.76
N ARG A 18 -8.70 43.88 62.35
CA ARG A 18 -8.41 44.59 63.59
C ARG A 18 -7.06 45.26 63.38
N ASP A 19 -6.94 46.54 63.66
CA ASP A 19 -5.72 47.34 63.52
C ASP A 19 -4.77 47.24 64.71
N ALA A 20 -5.17 46.51 65.77
CA ALA A 20 -4.42 46.25 67.02
C ALA A 20 -4.29 47.45 67.97
N ASP A 21 -4.43 48.66 67.45
CA ASP A 21 -4.40 49.90 68.21
C ASP A 21 -5.68 50.23 68.99
N THR A 22 -5.51 50.96 70.10
CA THR A 22 -6.62 51.52 70.88
C THR A 22 -7.04 52.91 70.38
N PHE A 23 -6.14 53.66 69.73
CA PHE A 23 -6.41 55.00 69.18
C PHE A 23 -5.57 55.24 67.91
N GLY A 24 -6.23 55.56 66.79
CA GLY A 24 -5.55 55.85 65.53
C GLY A 24 -5.65 54.70 64.53
N SER A 25 -4.75 54.67 63.57
CA SER A 25 -4.58 53.56 62.61
C SER A 25 -3.23 52.93 62.86
N GLY A 26 -3.14 51.61 62.94
CA GLY A 26 -1.88 50.91 63.17
C GLY A 26 -0.86 51.15 62.06
N GLU A 27 0.43 51.13 62.43
CA GLU A 27 1.57 51.30 61.52
C GLU A 27 2.12 49.93 61.11
N TRP A 28 1.46 49.28 60.14
CA TRP A 28 1.80 47.89 59.82
C TRP A 28 2.92 47.76 58.79
N TYR A 29 3.77 46.74 58.94
CA TYR A 29 4.68 46.28 57.89
C TYR A 29 4.57 44.75 57.68
N PHE A 30 5.03 44.26 56.53
CA PHE A 30 4.81 42.87 56.13
C PHE A 30 6.08 42.15 55.69
N HIS A 31 6.18 40.87 56.09
CA HIS A 31 7.19 39.94 55.62
C HIS A 31 6.53 38.86 54.75
N ALA A 32 6.74 38.91 53.43
CA ALA A 32 6.24 37.91 52.50
C ALA A 32 7.39 37.15 51.82
N SER A 33 7.23 35.84 51.64
CA SER A 33 8.13 35.02 50.84
C SER A 33 7.39 33.92 50.05
N VAL A 34 8.02 33.54 48.95
CA VAL A 34 7.61 32.45 48.06
C VAL A 34 8.83 31.55 47.86
N ASP A 35 8.74 30.28 48.28
CA ASP A 35 9.86 29.33 48.32
C ASP A 35 11.12 29.92 48.99
N GLY A 36 10.91 30.61 50.11
CA GLY A 36 11.97 31.29 50.86
C GLY A 36 12.51 32.57 50.20
N THR A 37 12.12 32.89 48.96
CA THR A 37 12.48 34.16 48.31
C THR A 37 11.56 35.27 48.79
N ASN A 38 12.14 36.32 49.37
CA ASN A 38 11.37 37.46 49.87
C ASN A 38 10.77 38.28 48.73
N VAL A 39 9.53 38.75 48.93
CA VAL A 39 8.84 39.67 48.02
C VAL A 39 8.31 40.86 48.80
N GLY A 40 8.18 42.00 48.13
CA GLY A 40 7.82 43.26 48.77
C GLY A 40 8.98 43.96 49.47
N GLU A 41 8.68 45.11 50.06
CA GLU A 41 9.61 45.92 50.82
C GLU A 41 9.27 45.79 52.31
N ARG A 42 10.14 45.13 53.07
CA ARG A 42 9.87 44.77 54.47
C ARG A 42 9.78 45.96 55.42
N SER A 43 10.53 47.04 55.12
CA SER A 43 10.56 48.28 55.90
C SER A 43 9.46 49.26 55.51
N ARG A 44 8.58 48.91 54.57
CA ARG A 44 7.51 49.79 54.15
C ARG A 44 6.36 49.68 55.15
N ILE A 45 6.09 50.80 55.81
CA ILE A 45 4.96 50.97 56.72
C ILE A 45 3.70 51.32 55.93
N PHE A 46 2.57 50.76 56.35
CA PHE A 46 1.25 50.95 55.78
C PHE A 46 0.28 51.30 56.91
N ASN A 47 -0.45 52.41 56.75
CA ASN A 47 -1.50 52.76 57.70
C ASN A 47 -2.63 51.73 57.60
N ALA A 48 -2.78 50.93 58.65
CA ALA A 48 -3.79 49.91 58.80
C ALA A 48 -5.01 50.48 59.51
N VAL A 49 -6.12 50.58 58.79
CA VAL A 49 -7.39 51.04 59.35
C VAL A 49 -8.34 49.85 59.39
N GLU A 50 -8.96 49.60 60.54
CA GLU A 50 -9.92 48.51 60.69
C GLU A 50 -10.99 48.52 59.57
N GLN A 51 -11.30 47.33 59.03
CA GLN A 51 -12.22 47.10 57.92
C GLN A 51 -11.82 47.74 56.57
N ARG A 52 -10.54 48.09 56.37
CA ARG A 52 -10.04 48.60 55.08
C ARG A 52 -9.01 47.69 54.44
N PHE A 53 -8.80 47.89 53.13
CA PHE A 53 -7.76 47.20 52.37
C PHE A 53 -6.48 48.04 52.29
N ILE A 54 -5.36 47.39 52.55
CA ILE A 54 -4.03 47.82 52.13
C ILE A 54 -3.74 47.12 50.80
N ASN A 55 -3.56 47.88 49.73
CA ASN A 55 -3.24 47.33 48.41
C ASN A 55 -1.72 47.35 48.18
N PHE A 56 -1.22 46.25 47.63
CA PHE A 56 0.19 46.11 47.28
C PHE A 56 0.44 46.48 45.82
N GLU A 57 1.61 47.04 45.55
CA GLU A 57 2.08 47.26 44.19
C GLU A 57 2.48 45.89 43.58
N PRO A 58 1.75 45.37 42.57
CA PRO A 58 1.94 44.00 42.08
C PRO A 58 3.35 43.71 41.58
N ALA A 59 4.05 44.73 41.07
CA ALA A 59 5.42 44.58 40.58
C ALA A 59 6.43 44.29 41.70
N GLN A 60 6.18 44.80 42.91
CA GLN A 60 7.06 44.65 44.08
C GLN A 60 6.71 43.40 44.90
N TRP A 61 5.43 43.03 44.93
CA TRP A 61 4.90 41.94 45.77
C TRP A 61 4.61 40.66 44.97
N ARG A 62 5.55 40.25 44.11
CA ARG A 62 5.43 39.04 43.29
C ARG A 62 6.73 38.23 43.21
N ALA A 63 6.58 36.93 42.98
CA ALA A 63 7.68 36.02 42.63
C ALA A 63 7.27 35.15 41.44
N GLU A 64 8.27 34.73 40.65
CA GLU A 64 8.10 33.67 39.65
C GLU A 64 8.85 32.42 40.12
N VAL A 65 8.13 31.30 40.15
CA VAL A 65 8.61 30.03 40.69
C VAL A 65 8.55 28.97 39.61
N ASN A 66 9.57 28.11 39.56
CA ASN A 66 9.59 26.95 38.68
C ASN A 66 8.85 25.78 39.34
N VAL A 67 7.89 25.18 38.62
CA VAL A 67 7.01 24.11 39.16
C VAL A 67 7.27 22.75 38.52
N ARG A 68 8.50 22.52 38.03
CA ARG A 68 8.95 21.21 37.51
C ARG A 68 8.67 20.07 38.51
N ASP A 69 8.37 18.89 37.96
CA ASP A 69 8.33 17.62 38.67
C ASP A 69 7.39 17.55 39.89
N GLY A 70 6.33 18.37 39.91
CA GLY A 70 5.36 18.37 41.01
C GLY A 70 5.84 19.14 42.26
N HIS A 71 6.80 20.06 42.09
CA HIS A 71 7.32 20.94 43.14
C HIS A 71 6.19 21.67 43.89
N GLU A 72 6.24 21.59 45.22
CA GLU A 72 5.30 22.21 46.15
C GLU A 72 5.75 23.65 46.44
N ILE A 73 4.88 24.64 46.19
CA ILE A 73 5.22 26.05 46.44
C ILE A 73 4.85 26.40 47.89
N HIS A 74 5.83 26.87 48.65
CA HIS A 74 5.68 27.33 50.01
C HIS A 74 5.49 28.85 50.04
N LEU A 75 4.34 29.29 50.55
CA LEU A 75 4.01 30.70 50.75
C LEU A 75 4.01 31.04 52.22
N ARG A 76 4.72 32.11 52.57
CA ARG A 76 4.69 32.68 53.92
C ARG A 76 4.38 34.17 53.85
N PHE A 77 3.48 34.62 54.71
CA PHE A 77 3.11 36.03 54.85
C PHE A 77 2.89 36.34 56.32
N ALA A 78 3.64 37.29 56.88
CA ALA A 78 3.50 37.76 58.25
C ALA A 78 3.28 39.27 58.27
N ALA A 79 2.48 39.74 59.22
CA ALA A 79 2.24 41.15 59.46
C ALA A 79 2.70 41.51 60.87
N TYR A 80 3.19 42.73 61.01
CA TYR A 80 3.69 43.31 62.24
C TYR A 80 3.12 44.71 62.39
N ASP A 81 2.82 45.11 63.61
CA ASP A 81 2.54 46.50 63.96
C ASP A 81 3.83 47.14 64.47
N GLU A 82 4.20 48.31 63.96
CA GLU A 82 5.39 49.02 64.40
C GLU A 82 5.06 49.86 65.63
N ASP A 83 5.75 49.58 66.73
CA ASP A 83 5.51 50.23 68.01
C ASP A 83 6.80 50.90 68.51
N VAL A 84 6.66 51.93 69.34
CA VAL A 84 7.81 52.69 69.86
C VAL A 84 8.78 51.83 70.68
N ILE A 85 8.29 50.73 71.28
CA ILE A 85 9.07 49.90 72.22
C ILE A 85 9.24 48.45 71.76
N ASN A 86 8.19 47.80 71.21
CA ASN A 86 8.29 46.44 70.67
C ASN A 86 7.21 46.21 69.61
N ASP A 87 7.61 45.85 68.39
CA ASP A 87 6.68 45.52 67.32
C ASP A 87 5.80 44.29 67.65
N ASP A 88 4.49 44.45 67.49
CA ASP A 88 3.52 43.39 67.74
C ASP A 88 3.38 42.46 66.52
N HIS A 89 3.55 41.15 66.73
CA HIS A 89 3.38 40.16 65.67
C HIS A 89 1.89 39.79 65.48
N LEU A 90 1.29 40.28 64.40
CA LEU A 90 -0.14 40.19 64.10
C LEU A 90 -0.58 38.84 63.48
N GLY A 91 0.35 37.91 63.37
CA GLY A 91 0.13 36.55 62.89
C GLY A 91 0.86 36.24 61.58
N THR A 92 1.11 34.94 61.36
CA THR A 92 1.73 34.41 60.15
C THR A 92 0.74 33.50 59.43
N ILE A 93 0.64 33.66 58.11
CA ILE A 93 0.01 32.74 57.18
C ILE A 93 1.11 31.94 56.51
N ASP A 94 1.02 30.62 56.61
CA ASP A 94 1.98 29.67 56.10
C ASP A 94 1.21 28.57 55.33
N VAL A 95 1.43 28.47 54.01
CA VAL A 95 0.62 27.65 53.10
C VAL A 95 1.49 26.96 52.08
N ASN A 96 1.28 25.66 51.93
CA ASN A 96 1.76 24.92 50.78
C ASN A 96 0.70 24.86 49.68
N LEU A 97 1.09 25.15 48.44
CA LEU A 97 0.22 25.07 47.27
C LEU A 97 0.39 23.73 46.55
N THR A 98 -0.41 22.75 46.95
CA THR A 98 -0.49 21.42 46.31
C THR A 98 -1.91 20.83 46.42
N PRO A 99 -2.55 20.40 45.31
CA PRO A 99 -2.10 20.60 43.93
C PRO A 99 -2.21 22.08 43.51
N LEU A 100 -1.28 22.53 42.67
CA LEU A 100 -1.24 23.91 42.19
C LEU A 100 -2.49 24.22 41.35
N ARG A 101 -3.31 25.17 41.80
CA ARG A 101 -4.45 25.70 41.04
C ARG A 101 -4.31 27.20 40.85
N GLN A 102 -4.58 27.66 39.64
CA GLN A 102 -4.58 29.08 39.32
C GLN A 102 -5.86 29.75 39.83
N GLY A 103 -5.76 31.02 40.17
CA GLY A 103 -6.88 31.80 40.69
C GLY A 103 -6.49 32.71 41.84
N THR A 104 -7.51 33.29 42.47
CA THR A 104 -7.38 34.16 43.63
C THR A 104 -7.60 33.37 44.90
N TRP A 105 -6.67 33.50 45.83
CA TRP A 105 -6.64 32.78 47.10
C TRP A 105 -6.70 33.77 48.25
N ARG A 106 -7.28 33.33 49.36
CA ARG A 106 -7.40 34.13 50.59
C ARG A 106 -7.14 33.28 51.82
N ARG A 107 -6.43 33.84 52.79
CA ARG A 107 -6.25 33.27 54.13
C ARG A 107 -6.28 34.38 55.17
N SER A 108 -6.71 34.03 56.38
CA SER A 108 -6.96 35.00 57.45
C SER A 108 -6.27 34.60 58.74
N THR A 109 -5.85 35.60 59.50
CA THR A 109 -5.50 35.52 60.93
C THR A 109 -6.61 36.20 61.75
N GLY A 110 -6.38 36.36 63.06
CA GLY A 110 -7.25 37.21 63.90
C GLY A 110 -7.28 38.68 63.47
N TYR A 111 -6.17 39.17 62.91
CA TYR A 111 -5.96 40.59 62.60
C TYR A 111 -6.18 40.92 61.13
N TYR A 112 -5.94 40.00 60.19
CA TYR A 112 -5.99 40.34 58.77
C TYR A 112 -6.39 39.20 57.85
N THR A 113 -6.72 39.52 56.59
CA THR A 113 -6.88 38.55 55.49
C THR A 113 -6.00 38.95 54.32
N VAL A 114 -5.06 38.11 53.92
CA VAL A 114 -4.24 38.33 52.73
C VAL A 114 -4.89 37.69 51.50
N GLU A 115 -4.89 38.42 50.39
CA GLU A 115 -5.32 37.95 49.07
C GLU A 115 -4.11 37.88 48.13
N TRP A 116 -3.92 36.73 47.47
CA TRP A 116 -2.89 36.55 46.44
C TRP A 116 -3.45 35.84 45.21
N THR A 117 -2.76 35.99 44.09
CA THR A 117 -3.08 35.29 42.84
C THR A 117 -1.97 34.35 42.43
N VAL A 118 -2.38 33.20 41.90
CA VAL A 118 -1.50 32.22 41.26
C VAL A 118 -1.82 32.24 39.77
N GLU A 119 -0.86 32.64 38.94
CA GLU A 119 -1.01 32.74 37.49
C GLU A 119 0.11 31.94 36.80
N LEU A 120 -0.19 31.26 35.70
CA LEU A 120 0.83 30.60 34.89
C LEU A 120 1.62 31.66 34.12
N SER A 121 2.92 31.75 34.39
CA SER A 121 3.83 32.66 33.69
C SER A 121 4.55 31.89 32.60
N VAL A 122 3.92 31.69 31.44
CA VAL A 122 4.61 31.08 30.29
C VAL A 122 5.32 32.18 29.50
N LEU A 123 6.63 32.28 29.67
CA LEU A 123 7.54 32.91 28.70
C LEU A 123 8.44 31.85 28.02
N GLY A 124 7.91 30.64 27.84
CA GLY A 124 8.53 29.64 26.97
C GLY A 124 8.17 29.93 25.52
N ARG A 125 9.17 30.09 24.65
CA ARG A 125 8.97 29.78 23.23
C ARG A 125 8.54 28.32 23.18
N PHE A 126 7.27 28.04 22.91
CA PHE A 126 6.89 26.72 22.43
C PHE A 126 7.80 26.46 21.23
N ALA A 127 8.62 25.40 21.30
CA ALA A 127 9.30 24.94 20.11
C ALA A 127 8.23 24.82 19.03
N ARG A 128 8.49 25.34 17.82
CA ARG A 128 7.61 25.04 16.68
C ARG A 128 7.56 23.52 16.62
N HIS A 129 6.40 22.95 16.95
CA HIS A 129 6.17 21.52 16.79
C HIS A 129 6.52 21.21 15.32
N THR A 130 7.27 20.14 15.11
CA THR A 130 7.55 19.72 13.73
C THR A 130 6.19 19.48 13.05
N PRO A 131 5.98 19.98 11.82
CA PRO A 131 4.69 19.94 11.13
C PRO A 131 3.93 18.60 11.16
N PRO A 132 4.56 17.40 11.14
CA PRO A 132 3.81 16.14 11.17
C PRO A 132 3.27 15.72 12.55
N THR A 133 3.52 16.47 13.62
CA THR A 133 3.19 16.01 14.97
C THR A 133 1.77 16.40 15.36
N ILE A 134 0.91 15.40 15.59
CA ILE A 134 -0.41 15.57 16.18
C ILE A 134 -0.25 15.60 17.71
N PHE A 135 -0.74 16.64 18.38
CA PHE A 135 -0.71 16.70 19.84
C PHE A 135 -2.04 17.21 20.41
N ALA A 136 -2.38 16.74 21.61
CA ALA A 136 -3.53 17.22 22.34
C ALA A 136 -3.14 18.49 23.11
N THR A 137 -3.86 19.58 22.91
CA THR A 137 -3.78 20.79 23.73
C THR A 137 -5.12 21.02 24.42
N ARG A 138 -5.12 21.69 25.58
CA ARG A 138 -6.38 22.09 26.23
C ARG A 138 -7.01 23.21 25.41
N GLN A 139 -8.33 23.17 25.22
CA GLN A 139 -9.06 24.17 24.41
C GLN A 139 -8.87 25.60 24.91
N HIS A 140 -8.78 25.74 26.23
CA HIS A 140 -8.46 26.96 26.93
C HIS A 140 -7.87 26.57 28.28
N HIS A 141 -7.34 27.58 28.95
CA HIS A 141 -6.77 27.48 30.27
C HIS A 141 -7.73 26.84 31.28
N GLY A 142 -7.29 25.78 31.97
CA GLY A 142 -8.12 25.04 32.95
C GLY A 142 -9.13 24.06 32.37
N SER A 143 -9.29 23.97 31.04
CA SER A 143 -10.28 23.09 30.42
C SER A 143 -9.98 21.61 30.70
N VAL A 144 -11.01 20.84 31.06
CA VAL A 144 -10.96 19.36 31.13
C VAL A 144 -11.05 18.70 29.76
N THR A 145 -11.39 19.47 28.72
CA THR A 145 -11.44 19.01 27.33
C THR A 145 -10.17 19.38 26.59
N CYS A 146 -9.58 18.39 25.92
CA CYS A 146 -8.47 18.58 25.01
C CYS A 146 -9.00 18.68 23.57
N THR A 147 -8.34 19.48 22.74
CA THR A 147 -8.48 19.48 21.29
C THR A 147 -7.16 19.04 20.68
N THR A 148 -7.26 18.15 19.72
CA THR A 148 -6.14 17.72 18.91
C THR A 148 -5.78 18.85 17.96
N VAL A 149 -4.54 19.35 18.05
CA VAL A 149 -4.02 20.37 17.16
C VAL A 149 -2.87 19.77 16.37
N SER A 150 -2.90 20.00 15.05
CA SER A 150 -1.77 19.80 14.17
C SER A 150 -1.41 21.12 13.51
N GLY A 151 -0.11 21.38 13.37
CA GLY A 151 0.39 22.54 12.63
C GLY A 151 0.33 22.38 11.11
N ALA A 152 -0.08 21.20 10.60
CA ALA A 152 -0.20 20.92 9.18
C ALA A 152 -1.58 20.32 8.86
N THR A 153 -2.12 20.71 7.70
CA THR A 153 -3.16 19.94 7.04
C THR A 153 -2.56 18.59 6.67
N HIS A 154 -3.01 17.50 7.29
CA HIS A 154 -2.56 16.16 6.94
C HIS A 154 -3.29 15.71 5.67
N GLU A 155 -2.66 15.91 4.52
CA GLU A 155 -3.08 15.24 3.29
C GLU A 155 -2.50 13.84 3.28
N ALA A 156 -3.33 12.88 3.67
CA ALA A 156 -3.00 11.47 3.55
C ALA A 156 -3.47 10.93 2.19
N ARG A 157 -2.61 10.13 1.55
CA ARG A 157 -2.93 9.43 0.30
C ARG A 157 -2.57 7.97 0.44
N PHE A 158 -3.41 7.11 -0.11
CA PHE A 158 -3.24 5.68 -0.08
C PHE A 158 -3.52 5.14 -1.47
N GLU A 159 -2.70 4.21 -1.93
CA GLU A 159 -2.80 3.67 -3.27
C GLU A 159 -2.74 2.15 -3.20
N LEU A 160 -3.67 1.53 -3.92
CA LEU A 160 -3.68 0.11 -4.22
C LEU A 160 -3.42 0.01 -5.72
N CYS A 161 -2.16 -0.16 -6.09
CA CYS A 161 -1.82 -0.45 -7.47
C CYS A 161 -2.15 -1.92 -7.77
N PRO A 162 -2.99 -2.21 -8.78
CA PRO A 162 -3.33 -3.59 -9.13
C PRO A 162 -2.12 -4.31 -9.72
N VAL A 163 -1.15 -3.55 -10.22
CA VAL A 163 -0.03 -4.06 -10.98
C VAL A 163 1.19 -4.27 -10.10
N ARG A 164 1.93 -5.34 -10.39
CA ARG A 164 3.23 -5.60 -9.81
C ARG A 164 4.27 -5.88 -10.89
N PRO A 165 5.48 -5.28 -10.81
CA PRO A 165 5.96 -4.36 -9.78
C PRO A 165 5.19 -3.04 -9.84
N VAL A 166 5.34 -2.17 -8.84
CA VAL A 166 4.79 -0.83 -8.99
C VAL A 166 5.64 -0.09 -10.03
N PRO A 167 5.06 0.40 -11.12
CA PRO A 167 5.77 1.20 -12.11
C PRO A 167 6.40 2.44 -11.48
N PRO A 168 7.51 2.94 -12.06
CA PRO A 168 8.14 4.18 -11.58
C PRO A 168 7.19 5.38 -11.74
N ASP A 169 7.36 6.40 -10.89
CA ASP A 169 6.44 7.55 -10.83
C ASP A 169 6.15 8.24 -12.17
N GLY A 170 7.14 8.30 -13.06
CA GLY A 170 6.98 8.92 -14.38
C GLY A 170 6.07 8.15 -15.35
N SER A 171 5.79 6.87 -15.06
CA SER A 171 4.89 6.01 -15.83
C SER A 171 3.50 5.87 -15.21
N LEU A 172 3.32 6.39 -13.98
CA LEU A 172 2.04 6.40 -13.29
C LEU A 172 1.18 7.57 -13.79
N PRO A 173 -0.16 7.43 -13.79
CA PRO A 173 -1.04 8.58 -13.96
C PRO A 173 -0.67 9.68 -12.98
N SER A 174 -0.78 10.93 -13.45
CA SER A 174 -0.45 12.08 -12.62
C SER A 174 -1.28 12.09 -11.34
N ARG A 175 -0.59 11.99 -10.21
CA ARG A 175 -1.16 12.15 -8.88
C ARG A 175 -1.72 13.56 -8.73
N PRO A 176 -2.92 13.75 -8.14
CA PRO A 176 -3.34 15.08 -7.74
C PRO A 176 -2.27 15.70 -6.83
N PRO A 177 -1.88 16.96 -7.05
CA PRO A 177 -0.79 17.57 -6.30
C PRO A 177 -1.13 17.61 -4.80
N LEU A 178 -0.15 17.23 -3.98
CA LEU A 178 -0.23 17.47 -2.53
C LEU A 178 0.04 18.95 -2.25
N SER A 179 -0.54 19.51 -1.19
CA SER A 179 -0.17 20.84 -0.73
C SER A 179 1.34 20.93 -0.47
N PRO A 180 1.95 22.12 -0.64
CA PRO A 180 3.40 22.29 -0.47
C PRO A 180 3.93 21.79 0.89
N SER A 181 3.13 21.91 1.95
CA SER A 181 3.47 21.38 3.28
C SER A 181 3.42 19.86 3.37
N ALA A 182 2.48 19.22 2.68
CA ALA A 182 2.33 17.77 2.65
C ALA A 182 3.43 17.12 1.79
N ALA A 183 3.78 17.71 0.65
CA ALA A 183 4.80 17.19 -0.28
C ALA A 183 6.21 17.07 0.33
N LEU A 184 6.50 17.73 1.45
CA LEU A 184 7.77 17.65 2.17
C LEU A 184 7.94 16.36 2.98
N LEU A 185 6.88 15.59 3.20
CA LEU A 185 6.94 14.35 3.96
C LEU A 185 7.26 13.17 3.04
N PRO A 186 8.16 12.25 3.45
CA PRO A 186 8.46 11.08 2.64
C PRO A 186 7.22 10.18 2.54
N ALA A 187 6.97 9.58 1.38
CA ALA A 187 5.97 8.53 1.22
C ALA A 187 6.58 7.16 1.54
N GLN A 188 5.75 6.22 1.99
CA GLN A 188 6.11 4.80 2.01
C GLN A 188 5.71 4.16 0.68
N ARG A 189 6.57 3.30 0.15
CA ARG A 189 6.33 2.52 -1.07
C ARG A 189 6.59 1.05 -0.80
N CYS A 190 5.82 0.19 -1.46
CA CYS A 190 6.15 -1.22 -1.60
C CYS A 190 6.78 -1.41 -2.97
N THR A 191 8.09 -1.62 -3.00
CA THR A 191 8.89 -1.83 -4.22
C THR A 191 9.17 -3.30 -4.50
N ASP A 192 8.66 -4.20 -3.66
CA ASP A 192 9.07 -5.59 -3.70
C ASP A 192 8.50 -6.27 -4.93
N LEU A 193 9.39 -6.60 -5.86
CA LEU A 193 9.26 -7.80 -6.66
C LEU A 193 10.58 -8.55 -6.72
N ASN A 194 10.47 -9.82 -6.42
CA ASN A 194 11.55 -10.78 -6.45
C ASN A 194 11.30 -11.78 -7.59
N VAL A 195 12.36 -12.47 -7.98
CA VAL A 195 12.28 -13.68 -8.81
C VAL A 195 11.30 -14.66 -8.14
N ILE A 196 10.24 -15.05 -8.84
CA ILE A 196 9.29 -16.06 -8.33
C ILE A 196 9.93 -17.44 -8.45
N ALA A 197 9.97 -18.18 -7.35
CA ALA A 197 10.51 -19.52 -7.28
C ALA A 197 9.39 -20.59 -7.29
N PRO A 198 9.70 -21.84 -7.71
CA PRO A 198 8.73 -22.94 -7.75
C PRO A 198 8.14 -23.32 -6.38
N GLY A 199 8.77 -22.89 -5.28
CA GLY A 199 8.33 -23.18 -3.91
C GLY A 199 7.60 -22.02 -3.21
N ASP A 200 7.47 -20.86 -3.85
CA ASP A 200 6.81 -19.70 -3.24
C ASP A 200 5.31 -19.96 -3.00
N ASN A 201 4.63 -19.15 -2.20
CA ASN A 201 3.18 -19.32 -2.05
C ASN A 201 2.46 -19.09 -3.38
N ILE A 202 1.30 -19.75 -3.60
CA ILE A 202 0.53 -19.57 -4.85
C ILE A 202 0.00 -18.14 -4.98
N ASN A 203 -0.20 -17.45 -3.86
CA ASN A 203 -0.63 -16.05 -3.75
C ASN A 203 0.54 -15.04 -3.65
N ILE A 204 1.73 -15.39 -4.14
CA ILE A 204 2.93 -14.55 -3.98
C ILE A 204 2.77 -13.16 -4.62
N ILE A 205 2.09 -13.09 -5.76
CA ILE A 205 1.75 -11.84 -6.46
C ILE A 205 0.51 -11.23 -5.79
N PRO A 206 0.65 -10.06 -5.14
CA PRO A 206 -0.46 -9.37 -4.49
C PRO A 206 -1.31 -8.59 -5.50
N ASN A 207 -2.47 -8.14 -5.04
CA ASN A 207 -3.44 -7.36 -5.81
C ASN A 207 -3.84 -8.05 -7.14
N PRO A 208 -4.21 -9.35 -7.13
CA PRO A 208 -4.61 -10.04 -8.35
C PRO A 208 -5.95 -9.53 -8.89
N ALA A 209 -6.08 -9.41 -10.20
CA ALA A 209 -7.33 -9.02 -10.88
C ALA A 209 -8.54 -9.92 -10.55
N VAL A 210 -8.28 -11.18 -10.17
CA VAL A 210 -9.29 -12.15 -9.74
C VAL A 210 -8.98 -12.66 -8.32
N ILE A 211 -9.97 -12.55 -7.45
CA ILE A 211 -10.00 -13.21 -6.15
C ILE A 211 -10.57 -14.63 -6.36
N PRO A 212 -9.78 -15.69 -6.12
CA PRO A 212 -10.22 -17.06 -6.36
C PRO A 212 -11.24 -17.50 -5.32
N ILE A 213 -12.28 -18.20 -5.76
CA ILE A 213 -13.20 -18.92 -4.86
C ILE A 213 -12.47 -20.12 -4.27
N LEU A 214 -12.51 -20.22 -2.94
CA LEU A 214 -11.87 -21.29 -2.17
C LEU A 214 -12.83 -21.77 -1.08
N ALA A 215 -12.71 -23.03 -0.67
CA ALA A 215 -13.33 -23.43 0.58
C ALA A 215 -12.64 -22.71 1.75
N ALA A 216 -13.39 -22.36 2.80
CA ALA A 216 -12.83 -21.63 3.95
C ALA A 216 -11.64 -22.36 4.60
N VAL A 217 -11.62 -23.70 4.57
CA VAL A 217 -10.52 -24.52 5.12
C VAL A 217 -9.25 -24.44 4.27
N GLU A 218 -9.39 -24.15 2.98
CA GLU A 218 -8.31 -24.05 2.01
C GLU A 218 -7.78 -22.62 1.92
N ALA A 219 -8.57 -21.63 2.37
CA ALA A 219 -8.20 -20.22 2.39
C ALA A 219 -7.22 -19.93 3.53
N THR A 220 -5.93 -19.95 3.21
CA THR A 220 -4.82 -19.75 4.15
C THR A 220 -3.97 -18.55 3.75
N ASN A 221 -2.95 -18.23 4.55
CA ASN A 221 -1.94 -17.23 4.19
C ASN A 221 -1.11 -17.60 2.94
N GLN A 222 -1.18 -18.84 2.46
CA GLN A 222 -0.46 -19.30 1.27
C GLN A 222 -1.32 -19.32 0.01
N THR A 223 -2.65 -19.29 0.14
CA THR A 223 -3.59 -19.61 -0.96
C THR A 223 -4.62 -18.52 -1.24
N ALA A 224 -5.04 -17.77 -0.23
CA ALA A 224 -5.98 -16.65 -0.36
C ALA A 224 -5.32 -15.47 -1.10
N ALA A 225 -6.08 -14.70 -1.86
CA ALA A 225 -5.54 -13.52 -2.54
C ALA A 225 -5.03 -12.50 -1.53
N ARG A 226 -3.81 -11.99 -1.73
CA ARG A 226 -3.21 -10.97 -0.89
C ARG A 226 -3.48 -9.60 -1.49
N ILE A 227 -4.18 -8.73 -0.76
CA ILE A 227 -4.43 -7.35 -1.18
C ILE A 227 -3.67 -6.43 -0.24
N GLU A 228 -2.84 -5.53 -0.77
CA GLU A 228 -1.94 -4.70 0.04
C GLU A 228 -1.65 -3.34 -0.59
N PHE A 229 -1.43 -2.35 0.28
CA PHE A 229 -1.00 -1.02 -0.15
C PHE A 229 0.31 -1.05 -0.91
N THR A 230 0.35 -0.28 -1.99
CA THR A 230 1.53 -0.14 -2.83
C THR A 230 2.24 1.18 -2.55
N TYR A 231 1.49 2.18 -2.09
CA TYR A 231 1.99 3.47 -1.66
C TYR A 231 1.07 4.04 -0.57
N TYR A 232 1.67 4.73 0.41
CA TYR A 232 0.92 5.66 1.25
C TYR A 232 1.76 6.87 1.67
N HIS A 233 1.07 7.97 1.91
CA HIS A 233 1.63 9.24 2.32
C HIS A 233 0.81 9.82 3.49
N PRO A 234 1.45 10.48 4.48
CA PRO A 234 2.89 10.47 4.72
C PRO A 234 3.35 9.10 5.27
N GLY A 235 4.59 8.72 4.95
CA GLY A 235 5.21 7.48 5.43
C GLY A 235 5.29 7.42 6.95
N SER A 236 5.35 8.58 7.62
CA SER A 236 5.33 8.71 9.09
C SER A 236 4.07 8.17 9.76
N LEU A 237 3.01 7.85 8.99
CA LEU A 237 1.86 7.12 9.52
C LEU A 237 2.25 5.73 10.05
N ASN A 238 3.37 5.16 9.57
CA ASN A 238 3.99 3.93 10.07
C ASN A 238 2.99 2.80 10.27
N PHE A 239 2.09 2.60 9.29
CA PHE A 239 1.12 1.52 9.35
C PHE A 239 1.82 0.17 9.40
N THR A 240 1.21 -0.78 10.09
CA THR A 240 1.61 -2.19 10.14
C THR A 240 0.60 -3.06 9.39
N ASP A 241 0.96 -4.32 9.15
CA ASP A 241 0.09 -5.29 8.48
C ASP A 241 -1.16 -5.67 9.28
N ASP A 242 -1.26 -5.30 10.56
CA ASP A 242 -2.43 -5.51 11.43
C ASP A 242 -2.87 -4.21 12.13
N ASP A 243 -2.59 -3.05 11.50
CA ASP A 243 -2.89 -1.74 12.07
C ASP A 243 -4.41 -1.53 12.28
N PRO A 244 -4.88 -1.32 13.52
CA PRO A 244 -6.30 -1.17 13.81
C PRO A 244 -6.91 0.13 13.28
N ARG A 245 -6.10 1.09 12.81
CA ARG A 245 -6.61 2.34 12.23
C ARG A 245 -7.08 2.17 10.80
N LEU A 246 -6.67 1.08 10.13
CA LEU A 246 -7.00 0.75 8.75
C LEU A 246 -8.02 -0.40 8.75
N GLU A 247 -9.23 -0.14 8.26
CA GLU A 247 -10.33 -1.10 8.24
C GLU A 247 -10.69 -1.44 6.81
N TRP A 248 -10.79 -2.73 6.50
CA TRP A 248 -11.19 -3.22 5.19
C TRP A 248 -12.63 -3.69 5.22
N SER A 249 -13.34 -3.43 4.13
CA SER A 249 -14.70 -3.92 3.90
C SER A 249 -14.88 -4.31 2.44
N VAL A 250 -15.92 -5.07 2.14
CA VAL A 250 -16.26 -5.49 0.78
C VAL A 250 -17.64 -4.98 0.39
N VAL A 251 -17.75 -4.53 -0.85
CA VAL A 251 -19.01 -4.14 -1.52
C VAL A 251 -19.15 -4.98 -2.78
N SER A 252 -20.32 -5.60 -2.96
CA SER A 252 -20.66 -6.28 -4.22
C SER A 252 -20.93 -5.24 -5.30
N VAL A 253 -20.31 -5.39 -6.47
CA VAL A 253 -20.42 -4.43 -7.58
C VAL A 253 -21.35 -4.97 -8.66
N ALA A 254 -21.14 -6.21 -9.10
CA ALA A 254 -21.92 -6.85 -10.14
C ALA A 254 -22.01 -8.36 -9.91
N GLY A 255 -23.10 -8.97 -10.40
CA GLY A 255 -23.28 -10.43 -10.35
C GLY A 255 -23.47 -11.02 -8.95
N GLY A 256 -23.58 -10.19 -7.90
CA GLY A 256 -23.70 -10.67 -6.52
C GLY A 256 -22.38 -11.17 -5.91
N GLY A 257 -21.23 -10.82 -6.51
CA GLY A 257 -19.92 -11.27 -6.05
C GLY A 257 -19.70 -11.03 -4.57
N ALA A 258 -19.10 -12.03 -3.91
CA ALA A 258 -18.85 -12.01 -2.47
C ALA A 258 -17.49 -12.62 -2.14
N VAL A 259 -16.84 -12.07 -1.12
CA VAL A 259 -15.58 -12.56 -0.56
C VAL A 259 -15.68 -12.61 0.95
N ASP A 260 -14.76 -13.35 1.55
CA ASP A 260 -14.54 -13.36 2.99
C ASP A 260 -13.05 -13.20 3.30
N PHE A 261 -12.73 -12.82 4.54
CA PHE A 261 -11.38 -12.48 4.98
C PHE A 261 -10.75 -13.65 5.74
N VAL A 262 -9.48 -13.93 5.45
CA VAL A 262 -8.66 -14.77 6.32
C VAL A 262 -8.12 -13.90 7.45
N GLY A 263 -8.73 -14.03 8.64
CA GLY A 263 -8.36 -13.26 9.81
C GLY A 263 -9.09 -11.92 9.91
N ARG A 264 -8.47 -10.94 10.57
CA ARG A 264 -9.10 -9.63 10.81
C ARG A 264 -8.97 -8.75 9.56
N PRO A 265 -10.04 -8.08 9.11
CA PRO A 265 -10.01 -7.22 7.93
C PRO A 265 -9.41 -5.84 8.27
N ARG A 266 -8.13 -5.80 8.63
CA ARG A 266 -7.45 -4.57 9.05
C ARG A 266 -5.97 -4.55 8.69
N GLY A 267 -5.37 -3.37 8.73
CA GLY A 267 -3.93 -3.16 8.50
C GLY A 267 -3.55 -2.87 7.05
N ARG A 268 -2.25 -2.91 6.76
CA ARG A 268 -1.70 -2.57 5.43
C ARG A 268 -2.04 -3.59 4.34
N ARG A 269 -2.35 -4.81 4.74
CA ARG A 269 -2.65 -5.92 3.85
C ARG A 269 -3.75 -6.78 4.44
N VAL A 270 -4.52 -7.40 3.57
CA VAL A 270 -5.53 -8.39 3.92
C VAL A 270 -5.39 -9.61 3.02
N LEU A 271 -5.91 -10.72 3.51
CA LEU A 271 -6.02 -11.97 2.79
C LEU A 271 -7.51 -12.22 2.55
N VAL A 272 -7.91 -12.42 1.29
CA VAL A 272 -9.31 -12.56 0.89
C VAL A 272 -9.49 -13.77 -0.02
N TYR A 273 -10.65 -14.41 0.08
CA TYR A 273 -11.05 -15.50 -0.79
C TYR A 273 -12.49 -15.35 -1.22
N GLY A 274 -12.80 -15.81 -2.43
CA GLY A 274 -14.14 -15.73 -3.00
C GLY A 274 -15.09 -16.73 -2.35
N THR A 275 -16.34 -16.31 -2.16
CA THR A 275 -17.44 -17.18 -1.69
C THR A 275 -18.59 -17.24 -2.68
N HIS A 276 -18.71 -16.25 -3.57
CA HIS A 276 -19.70 -16.22 -4.65
C HIS A 276 -19.15 -15.52 -5.89
N GLU A 277 -19.41 -16.06 -7.08
CA GLU A 277 -18.96 -15.47 -8.34
C GLU A 277 -19.56 -14.09 -8.58
N GLY A 278 -18.80 -13.23 -9.24
CA GLY A 278 -19.25 -11.88 -9.60
C GLY A 278 -18.09 -10.90 -9.55
N GLU A 279 -18.37 -9.69 -9.09
CA GLU A 279 -17.40 -8.62 -8.99
C GLU A 279 -17.56 -7.87 -7.67
N VAL A 280 -16.43 -7.54 -7.05
CA VAL A 280 -16.40 -6.85 -5.76
C VAL A 280 -15.49 -5.63 -5.80
N ARG A 281 -15.75 -4.73 -4.87
CA ARG A 281 -14.88 -3.62 -4.52
C ARG A 281 -14.53 -3.73 -3.05
N LEU A 282 -13.24 -3.86 -2.77
CA LEU A 282 -12.69 -3.72 -1.44
C LEU A 282 -12.49 -2.24 -1.15
N GLU A 283 -12.97 -1.81 0.02
CA GLU A 283 -12.87 -0.43 0.49
C GLU A 283 -12.00 -0.39 1.74
N VAL A 284 -11.01 0.51 1.76
CA VAL A 284 -10.17 0.72 2.93
C VAL A 284 -10.47 2.06 3.56
N ARG A 285 -10.78 2.01 4.85
CA ARG A 285 -11.08 3.18 5.67
C ARG A 285 -9.94 3.44 6.65
N PHE A 286 -9.53 4.69 6.75
CA PHE A 286 -8.63 5.16 7.80
C PHE A 286 -9.43 6.10 8.71
N GLN A 287 -9.61 5.68 9.97
CA GLN A 287 -10.41 6.42 10.97
C GLN A 287 -11.84 6.75 10.47
N GLY A 288 -12.48 5.79 9.78
CA GLY A 288 -13.84 5.89 9.27
C GLY A 288 -13.99 6.56 7.89
N ALA A 289 -13.00 7.33 7.43
CA ALA A 289 -13.00 7.93 6.10
C ALA A 289 -12.49 6.93 5.05
N LEU A 290 -13.11 6.91 3.86
CA LEU A 290 -12.69 6.07 2.75
C LEU A 290 -11.43 6.67 2.09
N PHE A 291 -10.39 5.86 1.90
CA PHE A 291 -9.09 6.35 1.39
C PHE A 291 -8.58 5.61 0.16
N ALA A 292 -8.94 4.36 -0.02
CA ALA A 292 -8.57 3.60 -1.21
C ALA A 292 -9.64 2.56 -1.53
N GLN A 293 -9.73 2.23 -2.81
CA GLN A 293 -10.59 1.16 -3.30
C GLN A 293 -9.80 0.22 -4.21
N TYR A 294 -10.18 -1.05 -4.19
CA TYR A 294 -9.62 -2.07 -5.06
C TYR A 294 -10.74 -2.92 -5.66
N ARG A 295 -10.73 -3.10 -6.98
CA ARG A 295 -11.77 -3.83 -7.71
C ARG A 295 -11.20 -5.14 -8.23
N ALA A 296 -11.96 -6.21 -8.09
CA ALA A 296 -11.58 -7.52 -8.61
C ALA A 296 -12.80 -8.35 -9.01
N LEU A 297 -12.57 -9.30 -9.91
CA LEU A 297 -13.52 -10.39 -10.16
C LEU A 297 -13.44 -11.40 -9.03
N VAL A 298 -14.53 -12.09 -8.78
CA VAL A 298 -14.57 -13.27 -7.94
C VAL A 298 -14.93 -14.45 -8.84
N ARG A 299 -14.05 -15.43 -8.97
CA ARG A 299 -14.25 -16.60 -9.86
C ARG A 299 -13.70 -17.88 -9.28
N SER A 300 -14.30 -19.00 -9.66
CA SER A 300 -13.72 -20.32 -9.45
C SER A 300 -12.41 -20.48 -10.22
N ILE A 301 -11.50 -21.27 -9.67
CA ILE A 301 -10.26 -21.64 -10.35
C ILE A 301 -10.61 -22.55 -11.52
N ARG A 302 -10.23 -22.17 -12.74
CA ARG A 302 -10.42 -23.01 -13.92
C ARG A 302 -9.12 -23.68 -14.31
N GLN A 303 -9.20 -25.00 -14.49
CA GLN A 303 -8.06 -25.84 -14.78
C GLN A 303 -7.92 -26.05 -16.29
N ILE A 304 -6.75 -25.72 -16.84
CA ILE A 304 -6.42 -25.94 -18.24
C ILE A 304 -5.50 -27.16 -18.30
N PRO A 305 -5.97 -28.29 -18.86
CA PRO A 305 -5.13 -29.48 -18.98
C PRO A 305 -4.00 -29.21 -19.98
N PHE A 306 -2.78 -29.62 -19.66
CA PHE A 306 -1.61 -29.45 -20.53
C PHE A 306 -0.88 -30.76 -20.86
N ARG A 307 -0.16 -30.74 -22.00
CA ARG A 307 0.90 -31.69 -22.34
C ARG A 307 2.18 -30.96 -22.70
N ALA A 308 3.25 -31.22 -21.96
CA ALA A 308 4.57 -30.67 -22.24
C ALA A 308 5.46 -31.73 -22.91
N ASN A 309 5.96 -31.45 -24.11
CA ASN A 309 6.74 -32.36 -24.91
C ASN A 309 8.18 -31.86 -25.07
N ILE A 310 9.15 -32.58 -24.51
CA ILE A 310 10.58 -32.30 -24.67
C ILE A 310 11.07 -33.01 -25.96
N LEU A 311 11.38 -32.22 -27.00
CA LEU A 311 11.71 -32.75 -28.32
C LEU A 311 13.20 -32.97 -28.49
N ASN A 312 13.63 -34.22 -28.35
CA ASN A 312 15.02 -34.62 -28.43
C ASN A 312 15.45 -34.87 -29.87
N GLY A 313 16.22 -33.94 -30.44
CA GLY A 313 16.88 -34.14 -31.73
C GLY A 313 17.96 -35.24 -31.69
N PRO A 314 18.50 -35.63 -32.86
CA PRO A 314 19.40 -36.77 -32.99
C PRO A 314 20.75 -36.60 -32.28
N GLY A 315 21.15 -35.37 -31.94
CA GLY A 315 22.38 -35.09 -31.20
C GLY A 315 22.22 -34.01 -30.15
N ARG A 316 23.19 -33.92 -29.23
CA ARG A 316 23.18 -33.00 -28.07
C ARG A 316 22.97 -31.53 -28.46
N SER A 317 23.53 -31.10 -29.59
CA SER A 317 23.39 -29.73 -30.13
C SER A 317 22.02 -29.41 -30.74
N SER A 318 21.08 -30.36 -30.68
CA SER A 318 19.71 -30.24 -31.16
C SER A 318 18.70 -30.71 -30.12
N GLN A 319 19.12 -30.88 -28.87
CA GLN A 319 18.22 -31.24 -27.77
C GLN A 319 18.00 -29.99 -26.91
N PRO A 320 16.76 -29.67 -26.53
CA PRO A 320 16.51 -28.65 -25.52
C PRO A 320 17.23 -29.02 -24.22
N ARG A 321 17.71 -28.02 -23.49
CA ARG A 321 18.40 -28.25 -22.20
C ARG A 321 17.46 -28.64 -21.09
N ALA A 322 16.18 -28.29 -21.19
CA ALA A 322 15.18 -28.53 -20.15
C ALA A 322 15.00 -30.03 -19.85
N THR A 323 15.09 -30.39 -18.58
CA THR A 323 14.73 -31.71 -18.07
C THR A 323 13.28 -31.74 -17.58
N PRO A 324 12.67 -32.91 -17.37
CA PRO A 324 11.32 -33.02 -16.81
C PRO A 324 11.15 -32.27 -15.48
N ASP A 325 12.15 -32.33 -14.59
CA ASP A 325 12.12 -31.58 -13.33
C ASP A 325 12.12 -30.06 -13.55
N ASN A 326 12.88 -29.58 -14.54
CA ASN A 326 12.84 -28.15 -14.90
C ASN A 326 11.47 -27.76 -15.44
N VAL A 327 10.87 -28.58 -16.31
CA VAL A 327 9.53 -28.32 -16.86
C VAL A 327 8.50 -28.23 -15.74
N ARG A 328 8.54 -29.14 -14.75
CA ARG A 328 7.67 -29.06 -13.57
C ARG A 328 7.88 -27.75 -12.81
N ALA A 329 9.13 -27.38 -12.54
CA ALA A 329 9.47 -26.13 -11.86
C ALA A 329 8.98 -24.88 -12.62
N HIS A 330 9.10 -24.85 -13.95
CA HIS A 330 8.56 -23.77 -14.77
C HIS A 330 7.04 -23.66 -14.63
N LEU A 331 6.32 -24.78 -14.69
CA LEU A 331 4.86 -24.82 -14.58
C LEU A 331 4.37 -24.44 -13.19
N ASP A 332 5.10 -24.82 -12.14
CA ASP A 332 4.83 -24.37 -10.77
C ASP A 332 4.87 -22.82 -10.73
N ILE A 333 5.89 -22.18 -11.31
CA ILE A 333 5.99 -20.71 -11.36
C ILE A 333 4.87 -20.11 -12.23
N VAL A 334 4.55 -20.71 -13.38
CA VAL A 334 3.46 -20.25 -14.27
C VAL A 334 2.14 -20.20 -13.53
N ASN A 335 1.82 -21.21 -12.72
CA ASN A 335 0.58 -21.24 -11.95
C ASN A 335 0.49 -20.12 -10.90
N ARG A 336 1.62 -19.58 -10.42
CA ARG A 336 1.64 -18.37 -9.56
C ARG A 336 1.29 -17.11 -10.32
N ILE A 337 1.72 -17.00 -11.57
CA ILE A 337 1.36 -15.89 -12.46
C ILE A 337 -0.12 -15.98 -12.85
N LEU A 338 -0.56 -17.16 -13.32
CA LEU A 338 -1.94 -17.41 -13.75
C LEU A 338 -2.97 -17.34 -12.61
N ARG A 339 -2.51 -17.46 -11.36
CA ARG A 339 -3.36 -17.29 -10.18
C ARG A 339 -4.09 -15.95 -10.17
N GLN A 340 -3.48 -14.91 -10.73
CA GLN A 340 -4.06 -13.57 -10.84
C GLN A 340 -5.35 -13.55 -11.67
N ALA A 341 -5.50 -14.49 -12.60
CA ALA A 341 -6.68 -14.69 -13.42
C ALA A 341 -7.55 -15.87 -12.94
N ALA A 342 -7.29 -16.46 -11.76
CA ALA A 342 -7.90 -17.71 -11.29
C ALA A 342 -7.83 -18.85 -12.34
N LEU A 343 -6.68 -18.99 -12.99
CA LEU A 343 -6.38 -20.10 -13.90
C LEU A 343 -5.27 -20.98 -13.33
N GLU A 344 -5.28 -22.26 -13.69
CA GLU A 344 -4.28 -23.23 -13.27
C GLU A 344 -3.99 -24.21 -14.41
N LEU A 345 -2.72 -24.39 -14.77
CA LEU A 345 -2.28 -25.48 -15.62
C LEU A 345 -2.22 -26.76 -14.80
N VAL A 346 -2.95 -27.78 -15.25
CA VAL A 346 -2.93 -29.12 -14.63
C VAL A 346 -2.45 -30.18 -15.62
N PRO A 347 -1.69 -31.19 -15.19
CA PRO A 347 -1.25 -32.25 -16.07
C PRO A 347 -2.43 -32.97 -16.75
N ASP A 348 -2.31 -33.26 -18.05
CA ASP A 348 -3.24 -34.16 -18.71
C ASP A 348 -3.09 -35.58 -18.14
N THR A 349 -4.11 -36.04 -17.43
CA THR A 349 -4.16 -37.39 -16.83
C THR A 349 -4.30 -38.50 -17.86
N ASN A 350 -4.61 -38.16 -19.13
CA ASN A 350 -4.67 -39.13 -20.20
C ASN A 350 -3.26 -39.55 -20.65
N THR A 351 -2.94 -40.83 -20.52
CA THR A 351 -1.63 -41.41 -20.82
C THR A 351 -1.45 -41.85 -22.28
N THR A 352 -2.39 -41.53 -23.18
CA THR A 352 -2.30 -41.86 -24.61
C THR A 352 -1.11 -41.15 -25.23
N ARG A 353 -0.23 -41.92 -25.89
CA ARG A 353 1.02 -41.43 -26.49
C ARG A 353 0.98 -41.61 -28.00
N THR A 354 1.38 -40.59 -28.73
CA THR A 354 1.57 -40.65 -30.20
C THR A 354 2.96 -40.15 -30.57
N HIS A 355 3.36 -40.29 -31.83
CA HIS A 355 4.63 -39.76 -32.34
C HIS A 355 5.87 -40.26 -31.57
N SER A 356 5.83 -41.49 -31.07
CA SER A 356 6.91 -42.09 -30.25
C SER A 356 7.16 -41.38 -28.91
N ALA A 357 6.17 -40.64 -28.39
CA ALA A 357 6.25 -40.03 -27.08
C ALA A 357 6.43 -41.08 -25.97
N ARG A 358 7.31 -40.76 -25.02
CA ARG A 358 7.56 -41.54 -23.81
C ARG A 358 7.19 -40.68 -22.61
N ALA A 359 6.37 -41.23 -21.72
CA ALA A 359 6.07 -40.56 -20.45
C ALA A 359 7.35 -40.42 -19.62
N THR A 360 7.40 -39.39 -18.80
CA THR A 360 8.43 -39.22 -17.78
C THR A 360 7.86 -39.59 -16.41
N ASP A 361 8.60 -39.37 -15.32
CA ASP A 361 8.11 -39.61 -13.96
C ASP A 361 7.13 -38.51 -13.49
N HIS A 362 6.89 -37.50 -14.33
CA HIS A 362 5.93 -36.42 -14.10
C HIS A 362 4.77 -36.53 -15.10
N ASP A 363 3.55 -36.54 -14.57
CA ASP A 363 2.33 -36.55 -15.38
C ASP A 363 2.27 -35.36 -16.34
N GLY A 364 1.68 -35.57 -17.52
CA GLY A 364 1.58 -34.54 -18.56
C GLY A 364 2.91 -34.17 -19.24
N ILE A 365 4.06 -34.68 -18.78
CA ILE A 365 5.39 -34.38 -19.33
C ILE A 365 5.94 -35.59 -20.09
N PHE A 366 6.27 -35.38 -21.36
CA PHE A 366 6.73 -36.40 -22.29
C PHE A 366 8.07 -36.06 -22.92
N ARG A 367 8.83 -37.08 -23.30
CA ARG A 367 10.01 -36.97 -24.18
C ARG A 367 9.68 -37.58 -25.53
N ILE A 368 10.10 -36.91 -26.61
CA ILE A 368 9.89 -37.38 -27.98
C ILE A 368 11.22 -37.33 -28.73
N SER A 369 11.67 -38.47 -29.26
CA SER A 369 12.79 -38.49 -30.19
C SER A 369 12.33 -38.04 -31.57
N VAL A 370 12.94 -36.99 -32.11
CA VAL A 370 12.56 -36.37 -33.39
C VAL A 370 13.74 -36.34 -34.35
N THR A 371 13.44 -36.32 -35.66
CA THR A 371 14.45 -36.16 -36.70
C THR A 371 15.05 -34.75 -36.68
N ALA A 372 16.17 -34.56 -37.40
CA ALA A 372 16.76 -33.24 -37.60
C ALA A 372 15.74 -32.22 -38.16
N GLY A 373 15.92 -30.93 -37.80
CA GLY A 373 15.06 -29.83 -38.25
C GLY A 373 13.73 -29.68 -37.51
N ARG A 374 13.48 -30.43 -36.43
CA ARG A 374 12.24 -30.34 -35.64
C ARG A 374 12.35 -29.57 -34.32
N THR A 375 13.57 -29.17 -33.95
CA THR A 375 13.86 -28.61 -32.63
C THR A 375 14.94 -27.53 -32.66
N ARG A 376 15.82 -27.49 -33.68
CA ARG A 376 16.85 -26.47 -33.83
C ARG A 376 16.61 -25.67 -35.10
N ARG A 377 16.67 -24.34 -34.99
CA ARG A 377 16.43 -23.37 -36.08
C ARG A 377 15.15 -23.70 -36.85
N ILE A 378 14.09 -24.06 -36.13
CA ILE A 378 12.79 -24.26 -36.76
C ILE A 378 12.29 -22.91 -37.30
N ALA A 379 11.55 -22.93 -38.41
CA ALA A 379 10.95 -21.71 -38.94
C ALA A 379 9.97 -21.12 -37.90
N ASP A 380 10.06 -19.81 -37.71
CA ASP A 380 9.16 -18.96 -36.95
C ASP A 380 7.88 -18.60 -37.73
N THR A 381 7.94 -18.75 -39.06
CA THR A 381 6.79 -18.57 -39.95
C THR A 381 5.95 -19.84 -40.09
N GLY A 382 4.63 -19.64 -40.19
CA GLY A 382 3.66 -20.72 -40.38
C GLY A 382 3.41 -21.54 -39.09
N PHE A 383 3.29 -22.86 -39.25
CA PHE A 383 2.88 -23.77 -38.19
C PHE A 383 3.99 -24.78 -37.88
N ALA A 384 4.71 -24.55 -36.78
CA ALA A 384 5.79 -25.42 -36.36
C ALA A 384 5.33 -26.86 -36.12
N VAL A 385 5.97 -27.83 -36.78
CA VAL A 385 5.67 -29.25 -36.56
C VAL A 385 5.93 -29.69 -35.13
N ALA A 386 6.80 -29.00 -34.39
CA ALA A 386 7.06 -29.28 -32.99
C ALA A 386 5.77 -29.26 -32.14
N THR A 387 4.88 -28.30 -32.36
CA THR A 387 3.74 -28.02 -31.46
C THR A 387 2.51 -28.88 -31.74
N ARG A 388 2.53 -29.77 -32.75
CA ARG A 388 1.46 -30.77 -32.98
C ARG A 388 1.82 -32.17 -32.49
N LEU A 389 3.08 -32.41 -32.10
CA LEU A 389 3.50 -33.73 -31.66
C LEU A 389 2.83 -34.07 -30.33
N ASN A 390 2.35 -35.30 -30.23
CA ASN A 390 1.68 -35.85 -29.04
C ASN A 390 0.47 -35.03 -28.51
N TYR A 391 -0.10 -34.17 -29.36
CA TYR A 391 -1.28 -33.38 -29.02
C TYR A 391 -2.49 -34.26 -28.70
N ARG A 392 -3.36 -33.73 -27.84
CA ARG A 392 -4.70 -34.25 -27.57
C ARG A 392 -5.72 -33.12 -27.74
N ARG A 393 -6.85 -33.44 -28.38
CA ARG A 393 -7.97 -32.52 -28.57
C ARG A 393 -8.40 -31.89 -27.23
N GLY A 394 -8.51 -30.56 -27.21
CA GLY A 394 -8.93 -29.81 -26.02
C GLY A 394 -7.90 -29.77 -24.89
N VAL A 395 -6.65 -30.13 -25.16
CA VAL A 395 -5.53 -30.03 -24.21
C VAL A 395 -4.51 -29.06 -24.77
N PHE A 396 -4.05 -28.15 -23.92
CA PHE A 396 -3.01 -27.20 -24.27
C PHE A 396 -1.68 -27.92 -24.51
N ASN A 397 -1.18 -27.90 -25.74
CA ASN A 397 -0.01 -28.67 -26.15
C ASN A 397 1.23 -27.77 -26.27
N PHE A 398 2.23 -28.07 -25.46
CA PHE A 398 3.43 -27.26 -25.34
C PHE A 398 4.68 -28.04 -25.72
N ALA A 399 5.59 -27.44 -26.50
CA ALA A 399 6.83 -28.09 -26.94
C ALA A 399 8.08 -27.35 -26.44
N TYR A 400 8.98 -28.07 -25.79
CA TYR A 400 10.35 -27.61 -25.54
C TYR A 400 11.23 -27.98 -26.73
N ILE A 401 11.83 -26.98 -27.35
CA ILE A 401 12.74 -27.12 -28.49
C ILE A 401 14.09 -26.44 -28.18
N HIS A 402 15.12 -26.76 -28.95
CA HIS A 402 16.42 -26.11 -28.80
C HIS A 402 16.39 -24.63 -29.24
N SER A 403 15.96 -24.34 -30.46
CA SER A 403 15.86 -22.96 -30.97
C SER A 403 14.92 -22.84 -32.17
N ASP A 404 14.39 -21.65 -32.40
CA ASP A 404 13.82 -21.26 -33.68
C ASP A 404 14.84 -20.46 -34.52
N ALA A 405 14.42 -20.00 -35.69
CA ALA A 405 15.23 -19.26 -36.64
C ALA A 405 15.40 -17.77 -36.25
N GLY A 406 14.42 -17.21 -35.53
CA GLY A 406 14.42 -15.81 -35.08
C GLY A 406 15.19 -15.58 -33.77
N GLY A 407 15.48 -16.63 -33.01
CA GLY A 407 16.08 -16.53 -31.68
C GLY A 407 15.05 -16.17 -30.59
N ASN A 408 13.76 -16.41 -30.83
CA ASN A 408 12.72 -16.06 -29.87
C ASN A 408 12.76 -16.96 -28.64
N LEU A 409 12.26 -16.44 -27.51
CA LEU A 409 12.12 -17.20 -26.27
C LEU A 409 11.02 -18.27 -26.38
N GLY A 410 9.94 -17.96 -27.11
CA GLY A 410 8.81 -18.84 -27.38
C GLY A 410 7.96 -18.29 -28.50
N ALA A 411 6.90 -19.03 -28.85
CA ALA A 411 5.81 -18.52 -29.69
C ALA A 411 4.56 -19.39 -29.59
N ALA A 412 3.40 -18.76 -29.46
CA ALA A 412 2.09 -19.33 -29.67
C ALA A 412 1.87 -19.62 -31.16
N THR A 413 1.53 -20.87 -31.46
CA THR A 413 1.34 -21.30 -32.84
C THR A 413 -0.10 -21.53 -33.21
N ASP A 414 -0.92 -21.96 -32.25
CA ASP A 414 -2.31 -22.34 -32.48
C ASP A 414 -3.20 -21.78 -31.36
N TYR A 415 -4.15 -20.93 -31.73
CA TYR A 415 -5.07 -20.28 -30.80
C TYR A 415 -6.44 -20.00 -31.44
N PRO A 416 -7.53 -20.38 -30.76
CA PRO A 416 -8.88 -20.20 -31.29
C PRO A 416 -9.32 -18.73 -31.19
N ALA A 417 -10.41 -18.39 -31.88
CA ALA A 417 -11.09 -17.12 -31.64
C ALA A 417 -11.62 -17.08 -30.19
N ASN A 418 -11.52 -15.92 -29.55
CA ASN A 418 -12.09 -15.72 -28.22
C ASN A 418 -13.63 -15.71 -28.28
N GLY A 419 -14.29 -16.27 -27.25
CA GLY A 419 -15.74 -16.21 -27.12
C GLY A 419 -16.30 -14.79 -26.94
N ALA A 420 -15.46 -13.83 -26.53
CA ALA A 420 -15.81 -12.42 -26.42
C ALA A 420 -15.95 -11.71 -27.78
N GLY A 421 -15.42 -12.28 -28.86
CA GLY A 421 -15.33 -11.63 -30.17
C GLY A 421 -13.94 -11.04 -30.46
N ALA A 422 -13.88 -10.02 -31.32
CA ALA A 422 -12.63 -9.37 -31.73
C ALA A 422 -12.14 -8.31 -30.73
N THR A 423 -13.03 -7.83 -29.87
CA THR A 423 -12.72 -6.88 -28.81
C THR A 423 -13.50 -7.25 -27.55
N ILE A 424 -13.02 -6.79 -26.41
CA ILE A 424 -13.74 -6.83 -25.15
C ILE A 424 -13.70 -5.45 -24.52
N THR A 425 -14.79 -5.06 -23.85
CA THR A 425 -14.88 -3.80 -23.13
C THR A 425 -14.97 -4.07 -21.64
N ASP A 426 -14.35 -3.21 -20.85
CA ASP A 426 -14.56 -3.19 -19.40
C ASP A 426 -14.79 -1.75 -18.94
N ASN A 427 -15.66 -1.60 -17.95
CA ASN A 427 -16.07 -0.33 -17.37
C ASN A 427 -16.14 -0.46 -15.85
N GLY A 428 -16.12 0.66 -15.13
CA GLY A 428 -16.27 0.68 -13.67
C GLY A 428 -15.07 1.27 -12.94
N SER A 429 -15.32 1.71 -11.71
CA SER A 429 -14.35 2.39 -10.84
C SER A 429 -14.13 1.62 -9.54
N PRO A 430 -12.87 1.35 -9.13
CA PRO A 430 -11.62 1.66 -9.84
C PRO A 430 -11.47 0.95 -11.21
N SER A 431 -10.59 1.52 -12.05
CA SER A 431 -10.33 1.12 -13.45
C SER A 431 -9.91 -0.34 -13.61
N THR A 432 -10.07 -0.81 -14.85
CA THR A 432 -9.97 -2.19 -15.31
C THR A 432 -8.57 -2.60 -15.79
N SER A 433 -7.69 -1.62 -15.91
CA SER A 433 -6.35 -1.79 -16.47
C SER A 433 -5.31 -0.97 -15.72
N TRP A 434 -5.72 0.01 -14.92
CA TRP A 434 -4.84 0.76 -14.03
C TRP A 434 -5.61 1.77 -13.18
N ILE A 435 -5.36 1.81 -11.87
CA ILE A 435 -6.02 2.70 -10.90
C ILE A 435 -5.49 4.15 -11.00
N LEU A 436 -6.37 5.14 -11.20
CA LEU A 436 -6.04 6.51 -10.77
C LEU A 436 -5.80 6.47 -9.26
N PRO A 437 -4.69 7.02 -8.75
CA PRO A 437 -3.88 6.46 -7.67
C PRO A 437 -4.59 5.83 -6.47
N SER A 438 -5.73 6.34 -6.01
CA SER A 438 -6.51 5.80 -4.89
C SER A 438 -7.87 5.19 -5.24
N GLY A 439 -8.42 5.50 -6.42
CA GLY A 439 -9.80 5.13 -6.80
C GLY A 439 -10.88 5.84 -5.97
N VAL A 440 -10.51 6.91 -5.25
CA VAL A 440 -11.38 7.73 -4.39
C VAL A 440 -11.19 9.20 -4.75
N ASP A 441 -12.22 10.03 -4.62
CA ASP A 441 -12.13 11.46 -4.86
C ASP A 441 -10.91 12.10 -4.17
N PRO A 442 -10.17 13.01 -4.84
CA PRO A 442 -10.50 13.66 -6.12
C PRO A 442 -10.11 12.84 -7.37
N ASP A 443 -9.70 11.57 -7.22
CA ASP A 443 -9.44 10.73 -8.39
C ASP A 443 -10.76 10.48 -9.13
N GLY A 444 -10.84 10.96 -10.38
CA GLY A 444 -12.05 10.81 -11.20
C GLY A 444 -12.42 9.35 -11.43
N ALA A 445 -13.67 9.13 -11.83
CA ALA A 445 -14.12 7.80 -12.25
C ALA A 445 -13.31 7.30 -13.46
N ALA A 446 -13.05 5.99 -13.48
CA ALA A 446 -12.35 5.38 -14.60
C ALA A 446 -13.24 5.39 -15.86
N GLY A 447 -12.62 5.66 -17.01
CA GLY A 447 -13.26 5.53 -18.31
C GLY A 447 -13.51 4.08 -18.69
N THR A 448 -14.36 3.86 -19.69
CA THR A 448 -14.47 2.56 -20.36
C THR A 448 -13.22 2.35 -21.21
N VAL A 449 -12.65 1.15 -21.15
CA VAL A 449 -11.56 0.74 -22.04
C VAL A 449 -12.03 -0.37 -22.96
N THR A 450 -11.39 -0.46 -24.13
CA THR A 450 -11.63 -1.52 -25.11
C THR A 450 -10.30 -2.17 -25.43
N MET A 451 -10.22 -3.49 -25.25
CA MET A 451 -9.05 -4.29 -25.58
C MET A 451 -9.32 -5.07 -26.86
N ASN A 452 -8.38 -5.04 -27.79
CA ASN A 452 -8.37 -5.87 -28.98
C ASN A 452 -7.92 -7.28 -28.62
N LEU A 453 -8.57 -8.28 -29.22
CA LEU A 453 -8.25 -9.69 -29.06
C LEU A 453 -7.67 -10.23 -30.36
N LEU A 454 -6.77 -11.20 -30.24
CA LEU A 454 -6.18 -11.85 -31.40
C LEU A 454 -7.26 -12.58 -32.20
N ALA A 455 -7.23 -12.42 -33.52
CA ALA A 455 -8.00 -13.25 -34.42
C ALA A 455 -7.52 -14.70 -34.34
N ALA A 456 -8.40 -15.67 -34.59
CA ALA A 456 -8.03 -17.08 -34.59
C ALA A 456 -6.85 -17.37 -35.53
N ARG A 457 -5.88 -18.13 -35.03
CA ARG A 457 -4.81 -18.72 -35.84
C ARG A 457 -4.80 -20.21 -35.55
N GLU A 458 -5.48 -20.97 -36.39
CA GLU A 458 -5.61 -22.42 -36.21
C GLU A 458 -5.11 -23.17 -37.44
N ARG A 459 -4.48 -24.33 -37.22
CA ARG A 459 -4.24 -25.29 -38.29
C ARG A 459 -5.56 -25.80 -38.87
N ASN A 460 -5.47 -26.55 -39.97
CA ASN A 460 -6.61 -27.27 -40.52
C ASN A 460 -7.32 -28.07 -39.41
N THR A 461 -8.50 -27.58 -39.03
CA THR A 461 -9.30 -28.07 -37.91
C THR A 461 -9.87 -29.46 -38.16
N GLY A 462 -9.95 -29.90 -39.42
CA GLY A 462 -10.27 -31.28 -39.78
C GLY A 462 -9.18 -32.28 -39.38
N THR A 463 -7.91 -31.85 -39.36
CA THR A 463 -6.77 -32.70 -38.97
C THR A 463 -6.37 -32.51 -37.51
N TYR A 464 -6.43 -31.29 -36.99
CA TYR A 464 -6.02 -30.93 -35.62
C TYR A 464 -7.13 -30.15 -34.89
N PRO A 465 -8.29 -30.78 -34.61
CA PRO A 465 -9.43 -30.08 -34.02
C PRO A 465 -9.14 -29.57 -32.60
N GLN A 466 -9.37 -28.29 -32.31
CA GLN A 466 -9.12 -27.71 -30.98
C GLN A 466 -7.67 -27.95 -30.49
N LEU A 467 -6.70 -27.77 -31.39
CA LEU A 467 -5.30 -27.66 -31.01
C LEU A 467 -5.05 -26.24 -30.52
N ALA A 468 -4.67 -26.12 -29.25
CA ALA A 468 -4.14 -24.89 -28.66
C ALA A 468 -2.68 -25.17 -28.31
N ALA A 469 -1.73 -24.41 -28.86
CA ALA A 469 -0.33 -24.83 -28.80
C ALA A 469 0.70 -23.70 -28.92
N MET A 470 1.87 -23.97 -28.34
CA MET A 470 3.03 -23.08 -28.40
C MET A 470 4.35 -23.87 -28.26
N TYR A 471 5.48 -23.19 -28.45
CA TYR A 471 6.81 -23.72 -28.09
C TYR A 471 7.61 -22.75 -27.23
N VAL A 472 8.61 -23.26 -26.52
CA VAL A 472 9.70 -22.47 -25.91
C VAL A 472 11.06 -23.02 -26.28
N THR A 473 12.06 -22.14 -26.23
CA THR A 473 13.41 -22.41 -26.70
C THR A 473 14.46 -22.30 -25.59
N ASP A 474 15.68 -22.77 -25.87
CA ASP A 474 16.83 -22.57 -24.98
C ASP A 474 17.29 -21.11 -24.88
N ALA A 475 16.72 -20.18 -25.66
CA ALA A 475 17.03 -18.75 -25.57
C ALA A 475 16.62 -18.15 -24.22
N ASN A 476 15.70 -18.80 -23.49
CA ASN A 476 15.33 -18.43 -22.10
C ASN A 476 16.48 -18.59 -21.09
N GLY A 477 17.60 -19.21 -21.48
CA GLY A 477 18.76 -19.40 -20.61
C GLY A 477 18.87 -20.83 -20.06
N ASP A 478 19.73 -20.99 -19.06
CA ASP A 478 19.99 -22.30 -18.42
C ASP A 478 18.83 -22.68 -17.48
N PRO A 479 18.00 -23.70 -17.81
CA PRO A 479 16.81 -24.05 -17.04
C PRO A 479 17.10 -24.55 -15.61
N ALA A 480 18.37 -24.80 -15.25
CA ALA A 480 18.77 -25.11 -13.88
C ALA A 480 18.92 -23.88 -12.98
N ASN A 481 19.07 -22.67 -13.55
CA ASN A 481 19.21 -21.42 -12.79
C ASN A 481 17.83 -20.82 -12.48
N ALA A 482 17.61 -20.39 -11.23
CA ALA A 482 16.37 -19.74 -10.79
C ALA A 482 15.93 -18.55 -11.67
N ALA A 483 16.87 -17.69 -12.10
CA ALA A 483 16.55 -16.55 -12.96
C ALA A 483 15.99 -17.00 -14.32
N ALA A 484 16.62 -17.99 -14.94
CA ALA A 484 16.18 -18.53 -16.22
C ALA A 484 14.90 -19.39 -16.08
N GLN A 485 14.71 -20.10 -14.96
CA GLN A 485 13.45 -20.77 -14.67
C GLN A 485 12.28 -19.77 -14.66
N PHE A 486 12.52 -18.59 -14.08
CA PHE A 486 11.53 -17.54 -14.09
C PHE A 486 11.30 -16.97 -15.50
N THR A 487 12.36 -16.77 -16.29
CA THR A 487 12.23 -16.39 -17.71
C THR A 487 11.41 -17.42 -18.51
N TYR A 488 11.71 -18.73 -18.37
CA TYR A 488 10.91 -19.79 -19.00
C TYR A 488 9.44 -19.70 -18.58
N ALA A 489 9.17 -19.51 -17.29
CA ALA A 489 7.80 -19.42 -16.78
C ALA A 489 7.06 -18.17 -17.29
N GLY A 490 7.75 -17.02 -17.35
CA GLY A 490 7.22 -15.79 -17.92
C GLY A 490 6.86 -15.95 -19.40
N THR A 491 7.79 -16.52 -20.18
CA THR A 491 7.53 -16.84 -21.59
C THR A 491 6.34 -17.79 -21.72
N ILE A 492 6.24 -18.82 -20.88
CA ILE A 492 5.08 -19.73 -20.92
C ILE A 492 3.76 -19.00 -20.61
N ALA A 493 3.75 -18.13 -19.60
CA ALA A 493 2.56 -17.35 -19.24
C ALA A 493 2.16 -16.35 -20.35
N HIS A 494 3.15 -15.69 -20.96
CA HIS A 494 2.97 -14.77 -22.09
C HIS A 494 2.36 -15.48 -23.31
N GLU A 495 2.99 -16.57 -23.74
CA GLU A 495 2.54 -17.33 -24.90
C GLU A 495 1.21 -18.04 -24.65
N LEU A 496 0.92 -18.46 -23.41
CA LEU A 496 -0.42 -18.89 -23.03
C LEU A 496 -1.43 -17.74 -23.11
N GLY A 497 -1.05 -16.52 -22.77
CA GLY A 497 -1.86 -15.31 -22.99
C GLY A 497 -2.29 -15.19 -24.45
N HIS A 498 -1.38 -15.35 -25.41
CA HIS A 498 -1.73 -15.43 -26.84
C HIS A 498 -2.65 -16.61 -27.17
N VAL A 499 -2.41 -17.77 -26.56
CA VAL A 499 -3.30 -18.94 -26.71
C VAL A 499 -4.72 -18.68 -26.20
N LEU A 500 -4.85 -17.77 -25.24
CA LEU A 500 -6.11 -17.25 -24.71
C LEU A 500 -6.62 -16.00 -25.47
N ALA A 501 -6.02 -15.72 -26.63
CA ALA A 501 -6.31 -14.62 -27.56
C ALA A 501 -5.97 -13.21 -27.04
N LEU A 502 -5.06 -13.09 -26.08
CA LEU A 502 -4.52 -11.78 -25.68
C LEU A 502 -3.47 -11.29 -26.67
N GLY A 503 -3.54 -10.01 -27.00
CA GLY A 503 -2.49 -9.31 -27.72
C GLY A 503 -1.34 -8.85 -26.81
N HIS A 504 -0.26 -8.35 -27.40
CA HIS A 504 0.76 -7.59 -26.68
C HIS A 504 0.18 -6.28 -26.15
N ARG A 505 0.50 -5.97 -24.88
CA ARG A 505 0.22 -4.66 -24.27
C ARG A 505 1.02 -3.54 -24.95
N VAL A 506 2.26 -3.86 -25.34
CA VAL A 506 3.14 -2.98 -26.11
C VAL A 506 3.81 -3.80 -27.20
N GLU A 507 3.70 -3.37 -28.48
CA GLU A 507 4.20 -4.13 -29.65
C GLU A 507 5.49 -3.53 -30.26
N GLY A 508 6.06 -2.45 -29.70
CA GLY A 508 7.32 -1.85 -30.16
C GLY A 508 7.27 -1.24 -31.58
N VAL A 509 8.26 -0.41 -31.90
CA VAL A 509 8.45 0.18 -33.24
C VAL A 509 9.62 -0.52 -33.94
N PRO A 510 9.53 -0.92 -35.22
CA PRO A 510 10.66 -1.50 -35.96
C PRO A 510 11.87 -0.56 -35.99
N GLU A 511 13.08 -1.11 -35.88
CA GLU A 511 14.37 -0.37 -35.85
C GLU A 511 14.63 0.53 -37.08
N SER A 512 13.81 0.44 -38.14
CA SER A 512 13.98 1.20 -39.38
C SER A 512 13.44 2.64 -39.34
N ALA A 513 12.81 3.07 -38.24
CA ALA A 513 12.43 4.47 -38.07
C ALA A 513 13.69 5.32 -37.76
N PRO A 514 14.06 6.31 -38.60
CA PRO A 514 15.26 7.12 -38.36
C PRO A 514 15.14 7.90 -37.04
N GLY A 515 15.99 7.54 -36.07
CA GLY A 515 15.99 8.08 -34.71
C GLY A 515 15.60 7.09 -33.61
N ALA A 516 15.17 5.86 -33.95
CA ALA A 516 14.87 4.79 -33.00
C ALA A 516 16.16 4.11 -32.48
N GLY A 517 16.98 4.85 -31.74
CA GLY A 517 17.92 4.22 -30.80
C GLY A 517 17.11 3.67 -29.64
N ASP A 518 17.19 2.36 -29.40
CA ASP A 518 16.33 1.53 -28.54
C ASP A 518 14.84 1.55 -28.94
N GLN A 519 14.20 0.37 -28.97
CA GLN A 519 12.76 0.25 -29.17
C GLN A 519 12.03 1.09 -28.11
N ARG A 520 11.51 2.26 -28.48
CA ARG A 520 10.72 3.07 -27.55
C ARG A 520 9.34 2.45 -27.36
N ASP A 521 8.83 2.55 -26.12
CA ASP A 521 7.45 2.20 -25.81
C ASP A 521 6.46 3.01 -26.65
N MET A 522 5.33 2.37 -26.97
CA MET A 522 4.27 2.97 -27.78
C MET A 522 3.52 4.05 -27.00
N THR A 523 2.95 4.97 -27.76
CA THR A 523 2.03 6.01 -27.28
C THR A 523 0.72 5.96 -28.06
N ALA A 524 -0.32 6.61 -27.56
CA ALA A 524 -1.61 6.74 -28.26
C ALA A 524 -1.51 7.38 -29.67
N ALA A 525 -0.38 8.00 -30.00
CA ALA A 525 -0.14 8.65 -31.30
C ALA A 525 0.49 7.72 -32.35
N ASP A 526 0.98 6.54 -31.95
CA ASP A 526 1.64 5.61 -32.86
C ASP A 526 0.60 4.84 -33.69
N ALA A 527 0.71 4.90 -35.02
CA ALA A 527 -0.20 4.19 -35.92
C ALA A 527 0.13 2.70 -35.96
N PRO A 528 -0.87 1.78 -36.03
CA PRO A 528 -0.63 0.33 -36.05
C PRO A 528 0.36 -0.13 -37.12
N ALA A 529 0.34 0.49 -38.31
CA ALA A 529 1.25 0.17 -39.41
C ALA A 529 2.73 0.47 -39.11
N ALA A 530 3.02 1.28 -38.09
CA ALA A 530 4.38 1.58 -37.63
C ALA A 530 4.86 0.63 -36.53
N LEU A 531 4.06 -0.37 -36.14
CA LEU A 531 4.38 -1.33 -35.08
C LEU A 531 5.00 -2.61 -35.66
N VAL A 532 5.65 -3.41 -34.80
CA VAL A 532 6.06 -4.77 -35.17
C VAL A 532 4.83 -5.55 -35.65
N ALA A 533 5.02 -6.42 -36.64
CA ALA A 533 3.95 -7.17 -37.30
C ALA A 533 2.76 -6.32 -37.81
N GLY A 534 2.91 -4.99 -37.97
CA GLY A 534 1.84 -4.11 -38.44
C GLY A 534 0.72 -3.87 -37.42
N GLY A 535 0.98 -4.07 -36.12
CA GLY A 535 -0.01 -3.79 -35.07
C GLY A 535 -1.01 -4.92 -34.83
N ILE A 536 -0.78 -6.08 -35.44
CA ILE A 536 -1.74 -7.19 -35.42
C ILE A 536 -1.81 -7.83 -34.04
N PHE A 537 -0.74 -7.76 -33.25
CA PHE A 537 -0.75 -8.27 -31.89
C PHE A 537 -1.08 -7.21 -30.85
N TRP A 538 -1.19 -5.92 -31.17
CA TRP A 538 -1.45 -4.90 -30.15
C TRP A 538 -2.86 -4.99 -29.55
N ASP A 539 -2.93 -5.07 -28.23
CA ASP A 539 -4.18 -5.17 -27.46
C ASP A 539 -4.96 -3.83 -27.34
N GLY A 540 -4.40 -2.72 -27.84
CA GLY A 540 -5.07 -1.41 -27.84
C GLY A 540 -5.01 -0.64 -26.51
N LEU A 541 -4.41 -1.22 -25.46
CA LEU A 541 -4.27 -0.58 -24.15
C LEU A 541 -2.84 -0.05 -23.95
N LEU A 542 -2.67 0.89 -23.01
CA LEU A 542 -1.39 1.59 -22.76
C LEU A 542 -0.87 1.45 -21.33
N VAL A 543 -1.68 0.97 -20.39
CA VAL A 543 -1.33 0.94 -18.96
C VAL A 543 -1.83 -0.36 -18.30
N PRO A 544 -1.02 -1.03 -17.44
CA PRO A 544 0.41 -0.77 -17.26
C PRO A 544 1.17 -1.08 -18.54
N PRO A 545 2.17 -0.27 -18.94
CA PRO A 545 2.96 -0.60 -20.11
C PRO A 545 3.89 -1.77 -19.76
N GLY A 546 4.82 -1.56 -18.83
CA GLY A 546 5.98 -2.42 -18.70
C GLY A 546 5.82 -3.65 -17.83
N GLU A 547 4.81 -3.63 -16.95
CA GLU A 547 4.62 -4.62 -15.90
C GLU A 547 3.61 -5.71 -16.28
N ASN A 548 2.90 -5.53 -17.40
CA ASN A 548 1.96 -6.52 -17.91
C ASN A 548 2.70 -7.74 -18.48
N VAL A 549 2.22 -8.96 -18.19
CA VAL A 549 2.79 -10.20 -18.73
C VAL A 549 2.79 -10.19 -20.27
N MET A 550 1.84 -9.51 -20.91
CA MET A 550 1.75 -9.38 -22.36
C MET A 550 2.68 -8.29 -22.93
N HIS A 551 3.63 -7.77 -22.16
CA HIS A 551 4.65 -6.89 -22.72
C HIS A 551 5.65 -7.69 -23.58
N TRP A 552 5.98 -7.19 -24.77
CA TRP A 552 6.80 -7.92 -25.76
C TRP A 552 8.27 -8.10 -25.36
N ILE A 553 8.87 -7.13 -24.63
CA ILE A 553 10.34 -7.06 -24.43
C ILE A 553 10.76 -7.25 -22.97
N ASN A 554 10.06 -6.56 -22.06
CA ASN A 554 10.44 -6.49 -20.66
C ASN A 554 10.66 -7.86 -20.02
N PRO A 555 11.70 -7.96 -19.17
CA PRO A 555 12.01 -9.21 -18.51
C PRO A 555 10.87 -9.61 -17.58
N THR A 556 10.71 -10.92 -17.34
CA THR A 556 9.70 -11.46 -16.43
C THR A 556 9.82 -10.93 -15.00
N THR A 557 11.00 -10.46 -14.58
CA THR A 557 11.14 -9.76 -13.29
C THR A 557 10.34 -8.46 -13.21
N GLN A 558 9.95 -7.89 -14.34
CA GLN A 558 9.09 -6.72 -14.47
C GLN A 558 7.69 -7.09 -14.99
N ALA A 559 7.58 -7.88 -16.06
CA ALA A 559 6.30 -8.25 -16.67
C ALA A 559 5.62 -9.42 -15.94
N GLN A 560 4.88 -9.15 -14.86
CA GLN A 560 4.25 -10.18 -14.01
C GLN A 560 2.74 -10.06 -13.85
N ASP A 561 2.12 -8.97 -14.32
CA ASP A 561 0.72 -8.65 -14.06
C ASP A 561 -0.25 -9.07 -15.18
N PHE A 562 -1.43 -9.55 -14.79
CA PHE A 562 -2.60 -9.63 -15.67
C PHE A 562 -3.71 -8.77 -15.09
N ASP A 563 -4.25 -7.87 -15.91
CA ASP A 563 -5.32 -6.97 -15.47
C ASP A 563 -6.72 -7.61 -15.60
N ILE A 564 -7.74 -6.92 -15.08
CA ILE A 564 -9.10 -7.46 -14.99
C ILE A 564 -9.77 -7.63 -16.36
N ILE A 565 -9.48 -6.78 -17.34
CA ILE A 565 -9.99 -6.95 -18.71
C ILE A 565 -9.34 -8.15 -19.42
N GLN A 566 -8.04 -8.37 -19.21
CA GLN A 566 -7.36 -9.59 -19.64
C GLN A 566 -7.95 -10.83 -18.99
N ALA A 567 -8.17 -10.81 -17.67
CA ALA A 567 -8.80 -11.93 -16.96
C ALA A 567 -10.21 -12.23 -17.51
N ARG A 568 -11.03 -11.21 -17.82
CA ARG A 568 -12.34 -11.43 -18.48
C ARG A 568 -12.21 -12.10 -19.83
N ALA A 569 -11.25 -11.68 -20.67
CA ALA A 569 -11.03 -12.26 -21.98
C ALA A 569 -10.56 -13.71 -21.88
N MET A 570 -9.60 -13.99 -20.98
CA MET A 570 -9.08 -15.34 -20.76
C MET A 570 -10.19 -16.33 -20.38
N HIS A 571 -11.10 -15.93 -19.47
CA HIS A 571 -12.24 -16.76 -19.05
C HIS A 571 -13.30 -17.01 -20.14
N GLN A 572 -13.23 -16.28 -21.25
CA GLN A 572 -14.08 -16.49 -22.43
C GLN A 572 -13.39 -17.26 -23.56
N SER A 573 -12.11 -17.64 -23.37
CA SER A 573 -11.39 -18.46 -24.35
C SER A 573 -11.95 -19.89 -24.39
N PRO A 574 -12.16 -20.48 -25.58
CA PRO A 574 -12.54 -21.89 -25.73
C PRO A 574 -11.52 -22.89 -25.18
N VAL A 575 -10.28 -22.45 -24.90
CA VAL A 575 -9.24 -23.27 -24.27
C VAL A 575 -9.50 -23.47 -22.78
N VAL A 576 -10.19 -22.52 -22.15
CA VAL A 576 -10.55 -22.57 -20.73
C VAL A 576 -11.84 -23.36 -20.60
N PRO A 577 -11.84 -24.51 -19.89
CA PRO A 577 -13.07 -25.26 -19.65
C PRO A 577 -14.10 -24.41 -18.89
N PRO A 578 -15.42 -24.62 -19.14
CA PRO A 578 -16.48 -23.82 -18.54
C PRO A 578 -16.51 -23.87 -17.01
#